data_AF-A0A2D4M292-F1
#
_entry.id   AF-A0A2D4M292-F1
#
_cell.length_a   1.000
_cell.length_b   1.000
_cell.length_c   1.000
_cell.angle_alpha   90.00
_cell.angle_beta   90.00
_cell.angle_gamma   90.00
#
_symmetry.space_group_name_H-M   'P 1'
#
loop_
_entity.id
_entity.type
_entity.pdbx_description
1 polymer ?
#
loop_
_entity_poly.entity_id
_entity_poly.type
_entity_poly.pdbx_seq_one_letter_code
_entity_poly.pdbx_strand_id
1 'polypeptide(L)'
;ETQYCKLMETSSFRLRHLQSLYEFVSQATTELIWLNEKEEEELAYDWSENNPNLTTKKNYFSELTEELEEKQDVFRALQDSAELLSLENHPAKQTVEAYSAAVQTQWHWIKQLCLCVDQHLRENTAYFQFFGDARESEMFLK
;
A
#
# COMPACT_ATOMS: atom_id res chain seq x y z
N GLU A 1 -21.38 5.67 -47.53
CA GLU A 1 -21.17 4.39 -46.83
C GLU A 1 -19.84 4.35 -46.08
N THR A 2 -18.70 4.56 -46.76
CA THR A 2 -17.34 4.53 -46.14
C THR A 2 -17.14 5.46 -44.94
N GLN A 3 -17.69 6.68 -44.96
CA GLN A 3 -17.58 7.64 -43.85
C GLN A 3 -18.34 7.16 -42.59
N TYR A 4 -19.48 6.49 -42.77
CA TYR A 4 -20.27 5.96 -41.67
C TYR A 4 -19.56 4.78 -40.99
N CYS A 5 -18.98 3.87 -41.78
CA CYS A 5 -18.18 2.75 -41.24
C CYS A 5 -17.00 3.26 -40.41
N LYS A 6 -16.24 4.25 -40.92
CA LYS A 6 -15.13 4.87 -40.18
C LYS A 6 -15.57 5.52 -38.87
N LEU A 7 -16.71 6.22 -38.88
CA LEU A 7 -17.27 6.83 -37.68
C LEU A 7 -17.66 5.76 -36.65
N MET A 8 -18.30 4.67 -37.10
CA MET A 8 -18.71 3.57 -36.24
C MET A 8 -17.50 2.90 -35.58
N GLU A 9 -16.47 2.58 -36.36
CA GLU A 9 -15.21 2.03 -35.85
C GLU A 9 -14.56 2.94 -34.81
N THR A 10 -14.40 4.23 -35.14
CA THR A 10 -13.78 5.21 -34.24
C THR A 10 -14.55 5.34 -32.92
N SER A 11 -15.89 5.34 -32.98
CA SER A 11 -16.75 5.36 -31.81
C SER A 11 -16.57 4.10 -30.94
N SER A 12 -16.53 2.92 -31.57
CA SER A 12 -16.29 1.65 -30.86
C SER A 12 -14.91 1.57 -30.21
N PHE A 13 -13.85 2.08 -30.85
CA PHE A 13 -12.52 2.17 -30.24
C PHE A 13 -12.53 3.14 -29.05
N ARG A 14 -13.14 4.32 -29.19
CA ARG A 14 -13.23 5.29 -28.11
C ARG A 14 -13.96 4.71 -26.89
N LEU A 15 -15.05 3.99 -27.09
CA LEU A 15 -15.78 3.35 -26.00
C LEU A 15 -14.89 2.33 -25.26
N ARG A 16 -14.21 1.45 -26.00
CA ARG A 16 -13.30 0.45 -25.42
C ARG A 16 -12.17 1.10 -24.61
N HIS A 17 -11.54 2.13 -25.14
CA HIS A 17 -10.47 2.86 -24.43
C HIS A 17 -10.98 3.56 -23.16
N LEU A 18 -12.17 4.14 -23.19
CA LEU A 18 -12.74 4.77 -21.99
C LEU A 18 -13.09 3.74 -20.92
N GLN A 19 -13.59 2.57 -21.31
CA GLN A 19 -13.91 1.48 -20.39
C GLN A 19 -12.65 0.94 -19.72
N SER A 20 -11.63 0.59 -20.51
CA SER A 20 -10.39 0.04 -19.97
C SER A 20 -9.62 1.05 -19.10
N LEU A 21 -9.62 2.33 -19.49
CA LEU A 21 -9.04 3.39 -18.66
C LEU A 21 -9.77 3.54 -17.33
N TYR A 22 -11.10 3.54 -17.36
CA TYR A 22 -11.91 3.66 -16.14
C TYR A 22 -11.66 2.49 -15.19
N GLU A 23 -11.65 1.26 -15.71
CA GLU A 23 -11.38 0.06 -14.91
C GLU A 23 -10.01 0.15 -14.23
N PHE A 24 -8.96 0.48 -14.99
CA PHE A 24 -7.61 0.63 -14.46
C PHE A 24 -7.52 1.74 -13.41
N VAL A 25 -7.98 2.96 -13.74
CA VAL A 25 -7.86 4.12 -12.83
C VAL A 25 -8.68 3.92 -11.55
N SER A 26 -9.87 3.33 -11.65
CA SER A 26 -10.72 3.05 -10.48
C SER A 26 -10.07 2.06 -9.52
N GLN A 27 -9.51 0.97 -10.04
CA GLN A 27 -8.78 0.00 -9.22
C GLN A 27 -7.51 0.62 -8.61
N ALA A 28 -6.69 1.30 -9.41
CA ALA A 28 -5.48 1.96 -8.91
C ALA A 28 -5.80 3.02 -7.84
N THR A 29 -6.88 3.77 -8.00
CA THR A 29 -7.32 4.77 -7.00
C THR A 29 -7.75 4.10 -5.70
N THR A 30 -8.52 3.02 -5.77
CA THR A 30 -8.94 2.26 -4.58
C THR A 30 -7.73 1.75 -3.80
N GLU A 31 -6.74 1.17 -4.49
CA GLU A 31 -5.55 0.64 -3.82
C GLU A 31 -4.63 1.75 -3.28
N LEU A 32 -4.55 2.89 -3.95
CA LEU A 32 -3.81 4.07 -3.44
C LEU A 32 -4.44 4.64 -2.17
N ILE A 33 -5.77 4.70 -2.12
CA ILE A 33 -6.50 5.15 -0.92
C ILE A 33 -6.21 4.19 0.24
N TRP A 34 -6.35 2.88 0.01
CA TRP A 34 -6.06 1.87 1.02
C TRP A 34 -4.60 1.97 1.53
N LEU A 35 -3.62 2.14 0.64
CA LEU A 35 -2.22 2.33 1.04
C LEU A 35 -2.02 3.55 1.92
N ASN A 36 -2.66 4.66 1.56
CA ASN A 36 -2.56 5.91 2.32
C ASN A 36 -3.23 5.78 3.70
N GLU A 37 -4.36 5.09 3.80
CA GLU A 37 -5.00 4.82 5.10
C GLU A 37 -4.07 4.02 6.04
N LYS A 38 -3.40 2.97 5.52
CA LYS A 38 -2.43 2.19 6.32
C LYS A 38 -1.19 3.00 6.69
N GLU A 39 -0.70 3.83 5.78
CA GLU A 39 0.39 4.76 6.05
C GLU A 39 0.03 5.73 7.19
N GLU A 40 -1.14 6.37 7.12
CA GLU A 40 -1.59 7.34 8.13
C GLU A 40 -1.73 6.69 9.51
N GLU A 41 -2.26 5.47 9.59
CA GLU A 41 -2.37 4.72 10.83
C GLU A 41 -0.99 4.44 11.47
N GLU A 42 -0.01 4.07 10.65
CA GLU A 42 1.36 3.83 11.11
C GLU A 42 2.08 5.11 11.53
N LEU A 43 1.94 6.20 10.77
CA LEU A 43 2.55 7.49 11.07
C LEU A 43 1.95 8.16 12.31
N ALA A 44 0.69 7.87 12.64
CA ALA A 44 0.02 8.38 13.82
C ALA A 44 0.38 7.63 15.11
N TYR A 45 1.06 6.48 15.03
CA TYR A 45 1.35 5.66 16.20
C TYR A 45 2.41 6.28 17.12
N ASP A 46 2.09 6.40 18.41
CA ASP A 46 3.03 6.89 19.43
C ASP A 46 3.99 5.77 19.87
N TRP A 47 5.25 5.89 19.47
CA TRP A 47 6.35 4.99 19.85
C TRP A 47 7.05 5.39 21.16
N SER A 48 6.58 6.43 21.85
CA SER A 48 7.16 6.86 23.12
C SER A 48 6.81 5.94 24.28
N GLU A 49 7.52 6.12 25.39
CA GLU A 49 7.29 5.41 26.65
C GLU A 49 5.91 5.67 27.29
N ASN A 50 5.17 6.68 26.81
CA ASN A 50 3.79 6.94 27.24
C ASN A 50 2.80 5.88 26.73
N ASN A 51 3.23 5.02 25.80
CA ASN A 51 2.42 3.95 25.22
C ASN A 51 3.08 2.56 25.43
N PRO A 52 2.95 1.96 26.63
CA PRO A 52 3.60 0.69 26.94
C PRO A 52 2.90 -0.54 26.34
N ASN A 53 1.70 -0.40 25.77
CA ASN A 53 0.93 -1.54 25.27
C ASN A 53 1.35 -1.94 23.84
N LEU A 54 2.53 -2.52 23.72
CA LEU A 54 3.07 -3.04 22.47
C LEU A 54 2.37 -4.32 21.99
N THR A 55 1.69 -5.05 22.88
CA THR A 55 1.00 -6.30 22.52
C THR A 55 -0.11 -6.05 21.50
N THR A 56 -0.92 -5.01 21.71
CA THR A 56 -1.97 -4.62 20.76
C THR A 56 -1.37 -4.24 19.41
N LYS A 57 -0.28 -3.45 19.40
CA LYS A 57 0.40 -3.06 18.16
C LYS A 57 1.01 -4.24 17.41
N LYS A 58 1.60 -5.20 18.13
CA LYS A 58 2.17 -6.41 17.53
C LYS A 58 1.10 -7.27 16.85
N ASN A 59 -0.06 -7.43 17.47
CA ASN A 59 -1.16 -8.19 16.87
C ASN A 59 -1.67 -7.50 15.60
N TYR A 60 -1.95 -6.19 15.68
CA TYR A 60 -2.32 -5.39 14.52
C TYR A 60 -1.29 -5.50 13.39
N PHE A 61 0.01 -5.39 13.72
CA PHE A 61 1.07 -5.43 12.71
C PHE A 61 1.17 -6.80 12.03
N SER A 62 0.87 -7.89 12.75
CA SER A 62 0.74 -9.22 12.16
C SER A 62 -0.40 -9.26 11.15
N GLU A 63 -1.57 -8.73 11.49
CA GLU A 63 -2.74 -8.66 10.60
C GLU A 63 -2.44 -7.79 9.37
N LEU A 64 -1.79 -6.62 9.55
CA LEU A 64 -1.36 -5.77 8.44
C LEU A 64 -0.40 -6.49 7.50
N THR A 65 0.55 -7.25 8.04
CA THR A 65 1.52 -8.00 7.22
C THR A 65 0.83 -9.08 6.40
N GLU A 66 -0.14 -9.79 6.98
CA GLU A 66 -0.96 -10.77 6.25
C GLU A 66 -1.79 -10.09 5.15
N GLU A 67 -2.44 -8.96 5.44
CA GLU A 67 -3.22 -8.19 4.47
C GLU A 67 -2.33 -7.68 3.30
N LEU A 68 -1.10 -7.26 3.59
CA LEU A 68 -0.11 -6.87 2.58
C LEU A 68 0.30 -8.05 1.69
N GLU A 69 0.50 -9.24 2.24
CA GLU A 69 0.80 -10.42 1.43
C GLU A 69 -0.37 -10.78 0.50
N GLU A 70 -1.62 -10.70 0.97
CA GLU A 70 -2.80 -10.91 0.13
C GLU A 70 -2.91 -9.85 -0.99
N LYS A 71 -2.60 -8.59 -0.67
CA LYS A 71 -2.63 -7.48 -1.64
C LYS A 71 -1.54 -7.55 -2.70
N GLN A 72 -0.47 -8.33 -2.50
CA GLN A 72 0.63 -8.41 -3.44
C GLN A 72 0.19 -8.84 -4.85
N ASP A 73 -0.74 -9.80 -4.94
CA ASP A 73 -1.27 -10.27 -6.22
C ASP A 73 -2.14 -9.21 -6.90
N VAL A 74 -2.87 -8.40 -6.13
CA VAL A 74 -3.66 -7.28 -6.65
C VAL A 74 -2.75 -6.21 -7.25
N PHE A 75 -1.69 -5.83 -6.53
CA PHE A 75 -0.71 -4.85 -7.05
C PHE A 75 0.01 -5.38 -8.28
N ARG A 76 0.35 -6.66 -8.31
CA ARG A 76 0.94 -7.29 -9.50
C ARG A 76 0.00 -7.24 -10.71
N ALA A 77 -1.27 -7.60 -10.52
CA ALA A 77 -2.27 -7.53 -11.58
C ALA A 77 -2.49 -6.09 -12.09
N LEU A 78 -2.43 -5.09 -11.21
CA LEU A 78 -2.46 -3.68 -11.61
C LEU A 78 -1.26 -3.29 -12.48
N GLN A 79 -0.05 -3.76 -12.15
CA GLN A 79 1.14 -3.49 -12.97
C GLN A 79 1.06 -4.19 -14.32
N ASP A 80 0.63 -5.46 -14.36
CA ASP A 80 0.44 -6.21 -15.60
C ASP A 80 -0.61 -5.53 -16.51
N SER A 81 -1.70 -5.02 -15.92
CA SER A 81 -2.74 -4.25 -16.64
C SER A 81 -2.19 -2.93 -17.20
N ALA A 82 -1.37 -2.21 -16.42
CA ALA A 82 -0.72 -0.99 -16.89
C ALA A 82 0.23 -1.25 -18.07
N GLU A 83 1.02 -2.31 -18.00
CA GLU A 83 1.92 -2.73 -19.08
C GLU A 83 1.13 -3.10 -20.34
N LEU A 84 0.05 -3.87 -20.20
CA LEU A 84 -0.81 -4.25 -21.32
C LEU A 84 -1.39 -3.02 -22.03
N LEU A 85 -1.99 -2.09 -21.29
CA LEU A 85 -2.53 -0.84 -21.85
C LEU A 85 -1.44 0.01 -22.53
N SER A 86 -0.22 -0.02 -21.99
CA SER A 86 0.93 0.66 -22.58
C SER A 86 1.37 0.02 -23.91
N LEU A 87 1.39 -1.32 -23.99
CA LEU A 87 1.73 -2.09 -25.19
C LEU A 87 0.67 -1.94 -26.29
N GLU A 88 -0.61 -1.82 -25.92
CA GLU A 88 -1.72 -1.56 -26.84
C GLU A 88 -1.72 -0.12 -27.40
N ASN A 89 -0.76 0.72 -27.01
CA ASN A 89 -0.69 2.14 -27.37
C ASN A 89 -1.98 2.89 -27.01
N HIS A 90 -2.50 2.62 -25.81
CA HIS A 90 -3.71 3.26 -25.31
C HIS A 90 -3.59 4.80 -25.40
N PRO A 91 -4.62 5.54 -25.86
CA PRO A 91 -4.52 6.99 -26.07
C PRO A 91 -4.25 7.78 -24.78
N ALA A 92 -4.55 7.20 -23.62
CA ALA A 92 -4.28 7.78 -22.29
C ALA A 92 -3.06 7.15 -21.59
N LYS A 93 -2.09 6.60 -22.34
CA LYS A 93 -0.90 5.93 -21.81
C LYS A 93 -0.19 6.70 -20.70
N GLN A 94 0.00 8.01 -20.86
CA GLN A 94 0.65 8.85 -19.83
C GLN A 94 -0.08 8.82 -18.48
N THR A 95 -1.42 8.79 -18.51
CA THR A 95 -2.23 8.68 -17.28
C THR A 95 -2.04 7.31 -16.64
N VAL A 96 -2.04 6.24 -17.45
CA VAL A 96 -1.82 4.87 -16.96
C VAL A 96 -0.45 4.75 -16.29
N GLU A 97 0.60 5.25 -16.94
CA GLU A 97 1.98 5.25 -16.43
C GLU A 97 2.11 6.06 -15.12
N ALA A 98 1.44 7.22 -15.03
CA ALA A 98 1.46 8.05 -13.82
C ALA A 98 0.83 7.33 -12.62
N TYR A 99 -0.33 6.68 -12.81
CA TYR A 99 -0.98 5.90 -11.74
C TYR A 99 -0.18 4.65 -11.38
N SER A 100 0.35 3.92 -12.36
CA SER A 100 1.20 2.75 -12.13
C SER A 100 2.44 3.10 -11.30
N ALA A 101 3.12 4.21 -11.63
CA ALA A 101 4.28 4.70 -10.88
C ALA A 101 3.92 5.14 -9.45
N ALA A 102 2.78 5.82 -9.28
CA ALA A 102 2.29 6.21 -7.96
C ALA A 102 2.01 4.98 -7.08
N VAL A 103 1.28 3.99 -7.62
CA VAL A 103 0.99 2.72 -6.93
C VAL A 103 2.29 2.00 -6.54
N GLN A 104 3.25 1.90 -7.47
CA GLN A 104 4.53 1.24 -7.19
C GLN A 104 5.33 1.96 -6.10
N THR A 105 5.33 3.29 -6.13
CA THR A 105 6.03 4.12 -5.14
C THR A 105 5.41 3.94 -3.75
N GLN A 106 4.09 4.03 -3.65
CA GLN A 106 3.37 3.86 -2.39
C GLN A 106 3.48 2.42 -1.85
N TRP A 107 3.45 1.42 -2.73
CA TRP A 107 3.65 0.03 -2.37
C TRP A 107 5.05 -0.24 -1.80
N HIS A 108 6.08 0.35 -2.40
CA HIS A 108 7.44 0.23 -1.87
C HIS A 108 7.57 0.97 -0.53
N TRP A 109 6.95 2.13 -0.43
CA TRP A 109 6.97 2.96 0.78
C TRP A 109 6.37 2.23 1.99
N ILE A 110 5.16 1.67 1.86
CA ILE A 110 4.53 0.95 2.98
C ILE A 110 5.40 -0.23 3.45
N LYS A 111 6.06 -0.93 2.54
CA LYS A 111 7.00 -2.01 2.90
C LYS A 111 8.20 -1.50 3.69
N GLN A 112 8.74 -0.32 3.36
CA GLN A 112 9.79 0.29 4.17
C GLN A 112 9.28 0.69 5.54
N LEU A 113 8.06 1.23 5.63
CA LEU A 113 7.44 1.58 6.90
C LEU A 113 7.28 0.34 7.79
N CYS A 114 6.84 -0.80 7.23
CA CYS A 114 6.77 -2.06 7.97
C CYS A 114 8.12 -2.51 8.57
N LEU A 115 9.24 -2.30 7.86
CA LEU A 115 10.57 -2.60 8.41
C LEU A 115 10.90 -1.71 9.62
N CYS A 116 10.51 -0.44 9.58
CA CYS A 116 10.66 0.46 10.72
C CYS A 116 9.79 0.03 11.90
N VAL A 117 8.55 -0.40 11.64
CA VAL A 117 7.62 -0.88 12.68
C VAL A 117 8.17 -2.13 13.37
N ASP A 118 8.68 -3.10 12.61
CA ASP A 118 9.32 -4.30 13.17
C ASP A 118 10.53 -3.94 14.06
N GLN A 119 11.37 -3.01 13.60
CA GLN A 119 12.50 -2.50 14.38
C GLN A 119 12.03 -1.88 15.69
N HIS A 120 11.04 -0.99 15.65
CA HIS A 120 10.53 -0.33 16.85
C HIS A 120 9.87 -1.30 17.82
N LEU A 121 9.09 -2.28 17.32
CA LEU A 121 8.52 -3.33 18.17
C LEU A 121 9.63 -4.09 18.92
N ARG A 122 10.70 -4.47 18.22
CA ARG A 122 11.82 -5.18 18.82
C ARG A 122 12.56 -4.34 19.86
N GLU A 123 12.89 -3.10 19.53
CA GLU A 123 13.65 -2.21 20.40
C GLU A 123 12.84 -1.77 21.64
N ASN A 124 11.58 -1.40 21.46
CA ASN A 124 10.73 -0.99 22.59
C ASN A 124 10.40 -2.18 23.50
N THR A 125 10.24 -3.39 22.96
CA THR A 125 10.10 -4.60 23.79
C THR A 125 11.33 -4.80 24.67
N ALA A 126 12.53 -4.66 24.11
CA ALA A 126 13.77 -4.77 24.87
C ALA A 126 13.93 -3.65 25.90
N TYR A 127 13.54 -2.41 25.56
CA TYR A 127 13.55 -1.27 26.48
C TYR A 127 12.67 -1.52 27.70
N PHE A 128 11.40 -1.87 27.50
CA PHE A 128 10.48 -2.10 28.61
C PHE A 128 10.88 -3.29 29.47
N GLN A 129 11.41 -4.36 28.86
CA GLN A 129 11.94 -5.51 29.58
C GLN A 129 13.11 -5.09 30.49
N PHE A 130 14.12 -4.39 29.94
CA PHE A 130 15.29 -3.95 30.70
C PHE A 130 14.92 -3.09 31.91
N PHE A 131 14.06 -2.08 31.72
CA PHE A 131 13.65 -1.20 32.82
C PHE A 131 12.67 -1.84 33.79
N GLY A 132 11.97 -2.91 33.39
CA GLY A 132 11.20 -3.78 34.29
C GLY A 132 12.13 -4.57 35.19
N ASP A 133 13.05 -5.33 34.60
CA ASP A 133 14.02 -6.19 35.30
C ASP A 133 14.89 -5.38 36.29
N ALA A 134 15.32 -4.18 35.89
CA ALA A 134 16.10 -3.27 36.74
C ALA A 134 15.31 -2.82 37.98
N ARG A 135 14.01 -2.49 37.82
CA ARG A 135 13.14 -2.08 38.93
C ARG A 135 12.87 -3.24 39.89
N GLU A 136 12.61 -4.44 39.37
CA GLU A 136 12.44 -5.63 40.19
C GLU A 136 13.70 -5.94 41.01
N SER A 137 14.87 -5.82 40.38
CA SER A 137 16.16 -6.00 41.05
C SER A 137 16.40 -4.95 42.14
N GLU A 138 16.08 -3.68 41.89
CA GLU A 138 16.19 -2.61 42.90
C GLU A 138 15.25 -2.87 44.09
N MET A 139 14.03 -3.34 43.84
CA MET A 139 13.07 -3.70 44.89
C MET A 139 13.54 -4.90 45.71
N PHE A 140 14.16 -5.89 45.08
CA PHE A 140 14.69 -7.08 45.77
C PHE A 140 15.88 -6.75 46.69
N LEU A 141 16.67 -5.74 46.34
CA LEU A 141 17.85 -5.32 47.11
C LEU A 141 17.52 -4.35 48.28
N LYS A 142 16.29 -3.84 48.36
CA LYS A 142 15.80 -2.99 49.45
C LYS A 142 15.19 -3.82 50.57
#